data_AF-S0DP75-F1
#
_entry.id   AF-S0DP75-F1
#
_cell.length_a   1.000
_cell.length_b   1.000
_cell.length_c   1.000
_cell.angle_alpha   90.00
_cell.angle_beta   90.00
_cell.angle_gamma   90.00
#
_symmetry.space_group_name_H-M   'P 1'
#
loop_
_entity.id
_entity.type
_entity.pdbx_description
1 polymer ?
#
loop_
_entity_poly.entity_id
_entity_poly.type
_entity_poly.pdbx_seq_one_letter_code
_entity_poly.pdbx_strand_id
1 'polypeptide(L)' 'MPTQVEIKKRLKALGFNSLATLIDQAEAILKTKRAAYEEAKKYDSPDEEQDDTMRRSDDLNISFASVLAE' A
#
# COMPACT_ATOMS: atom_id res chain seq x y z
N MET A 1 -8.17 10.41 19.45
CA MET A 1 -7.86 10.50 18.01
C MET A 1 -7.14 11.81 17.73
N PRO A 2 -6.10 11.84 16.87
CA PRO A 2 -5.46 13.09 16.48
C PRO A 2 -6.44 14.00 15.75
N THR A 3 -6.36 15.30 16.02
CA THR A 3 -7.23 16.28 15.38
C THR A 3 -6.79 16.57 13.94
N GLN A 4 -7.69 17.09 13.11
CA GLN A 4 -7.37 17.48 11.72
C GLN A 4 -6.21 18.50 11.66
N VAL A 5 -6.08 19.35 12.68
CA VAL A 5 -4.98 20.33 12.84
C VAL A 5 -3.66 19.63 13.14
N GLU A 6 -3.66 18.64 14.04
CA GLU A 6 -2.47 17.83 14.31
C GLU A 6 -2.01 17.05 13.09
N ILE A 7 -2.93 16.46 12.34
CA ILE A 7 -2.61 15.73 11.10
C ILE A 7 -1.95 16.66 10.09
N LYS A 8 -2.50 17.86 9.86
CA LYS A 8 -1.89 18.87 8.97
C LYS A 8 -0.50 19.31 9.46
N LYS A 9 -0.32 19.51 10.77
CA LYS A 9 0.98 19.90 11.34
C LYS A 9 2.03 18.81 11.13
N ARG A 10 1.65 17.54 11.34
CA ARG A 10 2.52 16.38 11.12
C ARG A 10 2.87 16.20 9.64
N LEU A 11 1.89 16.34 8.74
CA LEU A 11 2.14 16.30 7.29
C LEU A 11 3.16 17.37 6.86
N LYS A 12 2.97 18.61 7.31
CA LYS A 12 3.90 19.71 7.01
C LYS A 12 5.30 19.45 7.58
N ALA A 13 5.40 18.89 8.79
CA ALA A 13 6.68 18.53 9.41
C ALA A 13 7.42 17.42 8.63
N LEU A 14 6.68 16.54 7.96
CA LEU A 14 7.20 15.51 7.08
C LEU A 14 7.47 16.01 5.64
N GLY A 15 7.28 17.31 5.37
CA GLY A 15 7.50 17.90 4.05
C GLY A 15 6.34 17.71 3.06
N PHE A 16 5.20 17.18 3.52
CA PHE A 16 4.01 16.99 2.70
C PHE A 16 3.09 18.20 2.77
N ASN A 17 2.73 18.71 1.59
CA ASN A 17 1.84 19.87 1.46
C ASN A 17 0.36 19.49 1.67
N SER A 18 0.01 18.22 1.43
CA SER A 18 -1.34 17.71 1.64
C SER A 18 -1.33 16.20 1.89
N LEU A 19 -2.45 15.68 2.40
CA LEU A 19 -2.64 14.23 2.54
C LEU A 19 -2.62 13.54 1.16
N ALA A 20 -3.15 14.18 0.13
CA ALA A 20 -3.14 13.66 -1.24
C ALA A 20 -1.71 13.43 -1.73
N THR A 21 -0.79 14.39 -1.52
CA THR A 21 0.62 14.23 -1.91
C THR A 21 1.31 13.08 -1.20
N LEU A 22 0.91 12.76 0.04
CA LEU A 22 1.43 11.59 0.77
C LEU A 22 0.92 10.28 0.16
N ILE A 23 -0.37 10.24 -0.19
CA ILE A 23 -1.00 9.06 -0.81
C ILE A 23 -0.38 8.80 -2.19
N ASP A 24 -0.25 9.83 -3.03
CA ASP A 24 0.34 9.70 -4.36
C ASP A 24 1.78 9.15 -4.31
N GLN A 25 2.60 9.63 -3.36
CA GLN A 25 3.95 9.11 -3.17
C GLN A 25 3.95 7.67 -2.66
N ALA A 26 3.05 7.32 -1.75
CA ALA A 26 2.92 5.95 -1.26
C ALA A 26 2.51 4.99 -2.38
N GLU A 27 1.57 5.38 -3.23
CA GLU A 27 1.17 4.59 -4.41
C GLU A 27 2.31 4.44 -5.42
N ALA A 28 3.08 5.49 -5.67
CA ALA A 28 4.24 5.42 -6.55
C ALA A 28 5.27 4.41 -6.02
N ILE A 29 5.58 4.46 -4.73
CA ILE A 29 6.49 3.50 -4.08
C ILE A 29 5.96 2.07 -4.18
N LEU A 30 4.66 1.85 -3.94
CA LEU A 30 4.04 0.54 -4.07
C LEU A 30 4.10 0.01 -5.51
N LYS A 31 3.85 0.86 -6.52
CA LYS A 31 3.98 0.51 -7.94
C LYS A 31 5.41 0.12 -8.27
N THR A 32 6.41 0.87 -7.83
CA THR A 32 7.83 0.56 -8.07
C THR A 32 8.23 -0.75 -7.39
N LYS A 33 7.83 -0.97 -6.13
CA LYS A 33 8.09 -2.24 -5.43
C LYS A 33 7.41 -3.43 -6.11
N ARG A 34 6.19 -3.26 -6.59
CA ARG A 34 5.46 -4.29 -7.34
C ARG A 34 6.17 -4.62 -8.65
N ALA A 35 6.60 -3.61 -9.40
CA ALA A 35 7.37 -3.80 -10.63
C ALA A 35 8.69 -4.55 -10.37
N ALA A 36 9.42 -4.16 -9.33
CA ALA A 36 10.66 -4.83 -8.94
C ALA A 36 10.43 -6.29 -8.51
N TYR A 37 9.32 -6.57 -7.81
CA TYR A 37 8.94 -7.92 -7.40
C TYR A 37 8.54 -8.80 -8.59
N GLU A 38 7.75 -8.28 -9.53
CA GLU A 38 7.42 -8.97 -10.80
C GLU A 38 8.65 -9.20 -11.68
N GLU A 39 9.61 -8.27 -11.68
CA GLU A 39 10.87 -8.45 -12.40
C GLU A 39 11.75 -9.52 -11.74
N ALA A 40 11.83 -9.55 -10.40
CA ALA A 40 12.54 -10.59 -9.67
C ALA A 40 11.94 -11.99 -9.90
N LYS A 41 10.61 -12.11 -9.96
CA LYS A 41 9.92 -13.38 -10.27
C LYS A 41 10.25 -13.95 -11.66
N LYS A 42 10.62 -13.13 -12.63
CA LYS A 42 10.98 -13.61 -13.99
C LYS A 42 12.32 -14.33 -14.04
N TYR A 43 13.21 -14.05 -13.10
CA TYR A 43 14.54 -14.64 -13.03
C TYR A 43 14.63 -15.76 -11.99
N ASP A 44 13.60 -15.91 -11.14
CA ASP A 44 13.47 -16.97 -10.15
C ASP A 44 12.45 -17.99 -10.66
N SER A 45 12.91 -18.92 -11.51
CA SER A 45 12.27 -20.23 -11.63
C SER A 45 13.31 -21.25 -11.18
N PRO A 46 13.00 -21.99 -10.12
CA PRO A 46 12.52 -23.33 -10.37
C PRO A 46 11.35 -23.76 -9.47
N ASP A 47 10.43 -24.47 -10.11
CA ASP A 47 9.45 -25.41 -9.54
C ASP A 47 8.41 -24.93 -8.53
N GLU A 48 7.22 -25.48 -8.72
CA GLU A 48 6.05 -25.51 -7.85
C GLU A 48 6.22 -25.02 -6.41
N GLU A 49 5.77 -23.81 -6.12
CA GLU A 49 5.01 -23.56 -4.89
C GLU A 49 4.01 -22.44 -5.19
N GLN A 50 2.74 -22.82 -5.34
CA GLN A 50 1.65 -21.87 -5.46
C GLN A 50 1.61 -21.05 -4.18
N ASP A 51 2.14 -19.84 -4.31
CA ASP A 51 2.25 -18.76 -3.34
C ASP A 51 0.86 -18.45 -2.74
N ASP A 52 0.54 -19.13 -1.64
CA ASP A 52 -0.69 -19.04 -0.82
C ASP A 52 -0.86 -17.65 -0.16
N THR A 53 -0.02 -16.68 -0.53
CA THR A 53 -0.08 -15.27 -0.12
C THR A 53 -1.12 -14.47 -0.91
N MET A 54 -1.48 -14.86 -2.15
CA MET A 54 -2.56 -14.18 -2.88
C MET A 54 -3.94 -14.38 -2.24
N ARG A 55 -4.18 -15.53 -1.59
CA ARG A 55 -5.47 -15.82 -0.93
C ARG A 55 -5.78 -14.90 0.25
N ARG A 56 -4.75 -14.37 0.94
CA ARG A 56 -4.94 -13.45 2.08
C ARG A 56 -5.17 -11.99 1.68
N SER A 57 -4.89 -11.64 0.42
CA SER A 57 -5.02 -10.26 -0.07
C SER A 57 -6.49 -9.90 -0.31
N ASP A 58 -7.28 -10.85 -0.83
CA ASP A 58 -8.71 -10.65 -1.08
C ASP A 58 -9.52 -10.61 0.23
N ASP A 59 -9.16 -11.43 1.22
CA ASP A 59 -9.80 -11.41 2.55
C ASP A 59 -9.58 -10.08 3.30
N LEU A 60 -8.40 -9.46 3.14
CA LEU A 60 -8.12 -8.15 3.70
C LEU A 60 -8.84 -7.03 2.94
N ASN A 61 -9.00 -7.15 1.62
CA ASN A 61 -9.71 -6.18 0.80
C ASN A 61 -11.22 -6.18 1.11
N ILE A 62 -11.82 -7.35 1.34
CA ILE A 62 -13.22 -7.49 1.76
C ILE A 62 -13.43 -6.91 3.17
N SER A 63 -12.49 -7.14 4.10
CA SER A 63 -12.56 -6.55 5.44
C SER A 63 -12.43 -5.03 5.43
N PHE A 64 -11.58 -4.46 4.57
CA PHE A 64 -11.43 -3.01 4.45
C PHE A 64 -12.64 -2.34 3.80
N ALA A 65 -13.24 -2.97 2.78
CA ALA A 65 -14.43 -2.46 2.12
C ALA A 65 -15.64 -2.42 3.05
N SER A 66 -15.79 -3.40 3.95
CA SER A 66 -16.90 -3.44 4.90
C SER A 66 -16.79 -2.37 6.01
N VAL A 67 -15.59 -1.89 6.32
CA VAL A 67 -15.35 -0.81 7.29
C VAL A 67 -15.64 0.57 6.71
N LEU A 68 -15.61 0.72 5.38
CA LEU A 68 -15.90 1.99 4.70
C LEU A 68 -17.38 2.16 4.30
N ALA A 69 -18.20 1.12 4.49
CA ALA A 69 -19.63 1.10 4.14
C ALA A 69 -20.56 1.33 5.34
N GLU A 70 -20.03 1.56 6.54
CA GLU A 70 -20.73 1.93 7.78
C GLU A 70 -20.48 3.40 8.13
#